data_AF-A0A0T5ZWW7-F1
#
_entry.id   AF-A0A0T5ZWW7-F1
#
_cell.length_a   1.000
_cell.length_b   1.000
_cell.length_c   1.000
_cell.angle_alpha   90.00
_cell.angle_beta   90.00
_cell.angle_gamma   90.00
#
_symmetry.space_group_name_H-M   'P 1'
#
loop_
_entity.id
_entity.type
_entity.pdbx_description
1 polymer ?
#
loop_
_entity_poly.entity_id
_entity_poly.type
_entity_poly.pdbx_seq_one_letter_code
_entity_poly.pdbx_strand_id
1 'polypeptide(L)'
;MPNHNQAPARLLGSPSEPSNVRQQIIQTAIESIETKMRARRSWIERLEDRIAAVFGTTEFLFLNIAWFGTWLLLNSGVIPGVKPFDPFPHIFLTTTVSLEAIILAIFVLITQNRQERINSLREEMGLQIDTITEQENTKILKILAEILKKMGVDVTHDPELKQMLEPLNQEEIERQLENQLKRK
;
A
#
# COMPACT_ATOMS: atom_id res chain seq x y z
N MET A 1 67.31 -4.64 -4.87
CA MET A 1 66.64 -3.62 -4.04
C MET A 1 66.84 -2.26 -4.70
N PRO A 2 65.83 -1.39 -4.81
CA PRO A 2 64.38 -1.64 -4.68
C PRO A 2 63.88 -2.41 -5.95
N ASN A 3 62.67 -2.31 -6.54
CA ASN A 3 61.42 -1.62 -6.15
C ASN A 3 60.14 -2.41 -6.55
N HIS A 4 59.00 -1.82 -6.27
CA HIS A 4 57.61 -2.28 -6.33
C HIS A 4 56.86 -2.15 -7.68
N ASN A 5 55.93 -3.10 -7.87
CA ASN A 5 54.50 -2.89 -8.15
C ASN A 5 54.03 -2.33 -9.51
N GLN A 6 53.35 -3.20 -10.27
CA GLN A 6 52.13 -2.87 -11.02
C GLN A 6 51.39 -4.14 -11.46
N ALA A 7 50.66 -4.76 -10.53
CA ALA A 7 49.56 -5.64 -10.90
C ALA A 7 48.35 -4.75 -11.30
N PRO A 8 47.68 -4.96 -12.44
CA PRO A 8 46.54 -4.14 -12.83
C PRO A 8 45.33 -4.48 -11.93
N ALA A 9 45.07 -3.64 -10.94
CA ALA A 9 43.89 -3.70 -10.09
C ALA A 9 42.62 -3.36 -10.90
N ARG A 10 42.08 -4.36 -11.60
CA ARG A 10 40.97 -4.21 -12.57
C ARG A 10 39.75 -5.11 -12.27
N LEU A 11 39.60 -5.55 -11.02
CA LEU A 11 38.54 -6.46 -10.58
C LEU A 11 37.42 -5.82 -9.75
N LEU A 12 37.50 -4.51 -9.47
CA LEU A 12 36.38 -3.74 -8.93
C LEU A 12 35.78 -2.91 -10.05
N GLY A 13 34.81 -3.51 -10.75
CA GLY A 13 33.84 -2.72 -11.51
C GLY A 13 33.14 -1.75 -10.56
N SER A 14 32.93 -0.51 -11.01
CA SER A 14 32.18 0.50 -10.26
C SER A 14 30.83 -0.08 -9.81
N PRO A 15 30.36 0.17 -8.57
CA PRO A 15 29.06 -0.30 -8.12
C PRO A 15 27.94 0.31 -8.97
N SER A 16 27.48 -0.44 -9.97
CA SER A 16 26.34 -0.11 -10.81
C SER A 16 25.07 -0.10 -9.96
N GLU A 17 24.37 1.04 -9.91
CA GLU A 17 23.24 1.33 -9.02
C GLU A 17 22.24 0.15 -8.85
N PRO A 18 22.22 -0.52 -7.68
CA PRO A 18 21.27 -1.61 -7.43
C PRO A 18 19.83 -1.14 -7.14
N SER A 19 19.62 0.17 -6.99
CA SER A 19 18.35 0.79 -6.60
C SER A 19 17.31 0.77 -7.73
N ASN A 20 17.68 1.25 -8.91
CA ASN A 20 16.72 1.55 -9.99
C ASN A 20 16.05 0.29 -10.53
N VAL A 21 16.79 -0.82 -10.63
CA VAL A 21 16.25 -2.11 -11.13
C VAL A 21 15.28 -2.72 -10.13
N ARG A 22 15.57 -2.70 -8.82
CA ARG A 22 14.63 -3.21 -7.80
C ARG A 22 13.36 -2.36 -7.73
N GLN A 23 13.48 -1.04 -7.82
CA GLN A 23 12.33 -0.13 -7.85
C GLN A 23 11.46 -0.38 -9.09
N GLN A 24 12.05 -0.58 -10.28
CA GLN A 24 11.31 -0.98 -11.48
C GLN A 24 10.57 -2.31 -11.32
N ILE A 25 11.19 -3.33 -10.73
CA ILE A 25 10.54 -4.63 -10.50
C ILE A 25 9.32 -4.48 -9.58
N ILE A 26 9.46 -3.74 -8.48
CA ILE A 26 8.36 -3.48 -7.53
C ILE A 26 7.22 -2.68 -8.19
N GLN A 27 7.55 -1.62 -8.94
CA GLN A 27 6.55 -0.85 -9.69
C GLN A 27 5.81 -1.72 -10.72
N THR A 28 6.55 -2.51 -11.51
CA THR A 28 5.98 -3.40 -12.52
C THR A 28 5.09 -4.48 -11.88
N ALA A 29 5.46 -5.02 -10.72
CA ALA A 29 4.64 -5.96 -9.97
C ALA A 29 3.32 -5.33 -9.51
N ILE A 30 3.36 -4.12 -8.94
CA ILE A 30 2.18 -3.36 -8.50
C ILE A 30 1.26 -3.03 -9.70
N GLU A 31 1.83 -2.54 -10.80
CA GLU A 31 1.10 -2.28 -12.04
C GLU A 31 0.49 -3.55 -12.65
N SER A 32 1.16 -4.71 -12.52
CA SER A 32 0.63 -6.00 -12.98
C SER A 32 -0.61 -6.46 -12.18
N ILE A 33 -0.68 -6.16 -10.89
CA ILE A 33 -1.85 -6.42 -10.04
C ILE A 33 -3.00 -5.50 -10.47
N GLU A 34 -2.74 -4.21 -10.63
CA GLU A 34 -3.76 -3.25 -11.05
C GLU A 34 -4.29 -3.54 -12.46
N THR A 35 -3.45 -3.93 -13.41
CA THR A 35 -3.88 -4.28 -14.77
C THR A 35 -4.69 -5.59 -14.80
N LYS A 36 -4.30 -6.62 -14.04
CA LYS A 36 -5.11 -7.85 -13.87
C LYS A 36 -6.48 -7.56 -13.24
N MET A 37 -6.56 -6.65 -12.28
CA MET A 37 -7.82 -6.19 -11.68
C MET A 37 -8.66 -5.39 -12.70
N ARG A 38 -8.05 -4.46 -13.45
CA ARG A 38 -8.73 -3.64 -14.47
C ARG A 38 -9.34 -4.47 -15.62
N ALA A 39 -8.79 -5.65 -15.91
CA ALA A 39 -9.25 -6.53 -17.00
C ALA A 39 -10.66 -7.12 -16.81
N ARG A 40 -11.23 -7.09 -15.59
CA ARG A 40 -12.59 -7.57 -15.28
C ARG A 40 -13.64 -6.47 -15.12
N ARG A 41 -13.31 -5.21 -15.44
CA ARG A 41 -14.12 -4.03 -15.09
C ARG A 41 -15.56 -4.07 -15.60
N SER A 42 -16.50 -4.08 -14.65
CA SER A 42 -17.88 -3.66 -14.88
C SER A 42 -17.95 -2.17 -15.23
N TRP A 43 -19.08 -1.74 -15.83
CA TRP A 43 -19.36 -0.33 -16.07
C TRP A 43 -19.43 0.49 -14.76
N ILE A 44 -19.84 -0.15 -13.67
CA ILE A 44 -19.92 0.43 -12.32
C ILE A 44 -18.53 0.80 -11.79
N GLU A 45 -17.52 -0.04 -11.98
CA GLU A 45 -16.14 0.22 -11.51
C GLU A 45 -15.46 1.42 -12.22
N ARG A 46 -15.89 1.75 -13.45
CA ARG A 46 -15.44 2.97 -14.14
C ARG A 46 -16.13 4.22 -13.61
N LEU A 47 -17.35 4.07 -13.08
CA LEU A 47 -18.08 5.14 -12.42
C LEU A 47 -17.50 5.37 -11.01
N GLU A 48 -17.20 4.31 -10.26
CA GLU A 48 -16.52 4.36 -8.96
C GLU A 48 -15.22 5.19 -8.99
N ASP A 49 -14.29 4.91 -9.90
CA ASP A 49 -13.02 5.66 -9.99
C ASP A 49 -13.26 7.17 -10.19
N ARG A 50 -14.27 7.55 -10.99
CA ARG A 50 -14.62 8.96 -11.23
C ARG A 50 -15.37 9.60 -10.07
N ILE A 51 -16.22 8.84 -9.39
CA ILE A 51 -16.93 9.26 -8.18
C ILE A 51 -15.90 9.47 -7.06
N ALA A 52 -15.06 8.50 -6.74
CA ALA A 52 -14.01 8.64 -5.73
C ALA A 52 -13.09 9.85 -6.00
N ALA A 53 -12.71 10.07 -7.26
CA ALA A 53 -11.89 11.22 -7.66
C ALA A 53 -12.60 12.59 -7.62
N VAL A 54 -13.93 12.64 -7.53
CA VAL A 54 -14.72 13.89 -7.43
C VAL A 54 -15.17 14.13 -5.98
N PHE A 55 -15.78 13.14 -5.34
CA PHE A 55 -16.32 13.25 -3.98
C PHE A 55 -15.23 13.28 -2.90
N GLY A 56 -14.00 12.82 -3.21
CA GLY A 56 -12.83 12.96 -2.34
C GLY A 56 -12.12 14.32 -2.40
N THR A 57 -12.62 15.28 -3.19
CA THR A 57 -11.99 16.60 -3.36
C THR A 57 -12.48 17.62 -2.33
N THR A 58 -11.59 18.53 -1.93
CA THR A 58 -11.95 19.66 -1.05
C THR A 58 -12.91 20.62 -1.76
N GLU A 59 -12.79 20.72 -3.09
CA GLU A 59 -13.66 21.47 -3.98
C GLU A 59 -15.12 21.00 -3.91
N PHE A 60 -15.37 19.68 -3.87
CA PHE A 60 -16.73 19.14 -3.73
C PHE A 60 -17.36 19.47 -2.38
N LEU A 61 -16.57 19.50 -1.30
CA LEU A 61 -17.04 19.95 0.02
C LEU A 61 -17.49 21.42 -0.01
N PHE A 62 -16.69 22.31 -0.60
CA PHE A 62 -17.06 23.72 -0.73
C PHE A 62 -18.27 23.93 -1.65
N LEU A 63 -18.41 23.15 -2.72
CA LEU A 63 -19.60 23.17 -3.59
C LEU A 63 -20.88 22.85 -2.79
N ASN A 64 -20.84 21.84 -1.92
CA ASN A 64 -21.96 21.46 -1.06
C ASN A 64 -22.30 22.57 -0.04
N ILE A 65 -21.29 23.11 0.64
CA ILE A 65 -21.48 24.22 1.59
C ILE A 65 -22.10 25.44 0.89
N ALA A 66 -21.63 25.78 -0.33
CA ALA A 66 -22.20 26.85 -1.12
C ALA A 66 -23.64 26.56 -1.58
N TRP A 67 -23.94 25.32 -1.98
CA TRP A 67 -25.28 24.88 -2.38
C TRP A 67 -26.28 24.97 -1.21
N PHE A 68 -25.97 24.35 -0.08
CA PHE A 68 -26.83 24.39 1.12
C PHE A 68 -26.95 25.81 1.70
N GLY A 69 -25.85 26.57 1.71
CA GLY A 69 -25.87 27.98 2.11
C GLY A 69 -26.77 28.83 1.20
N THR A 70 -26.70 28.63 -0.13
CA THR A 70 -27.58 29.31 -1.09
C THR A 70 -29.03 28.92 -0.89
N TRP A 71 -29.34 27.62 -0.71
CA TRP A 71 -30.69 27.14 -0.44
C TRP A 71 -31.28 27.76 0.83
N LEU A 72 -30.48 27.80 1.90
CA LEU A 72 -30.89 28.40 3.18
C LEU A 72 -31.12 29.90 3.04
N LEU A 73 -30.22 30.65 2.38
CA LEU A 73 -30.37 32.09 2.15
C LEU A 73 -31.62 32.43 1.33
N LEU A 74 -31.91 31.67 0.27
CA LEU A 74 -33.11 31.83 -0.56
C LEU A 74 -34.41 31.52 0.21
N ASN A 75 -34.40 30.52 1.11
CA ASN A 75 -35.58 30.13 1.88
C ASN A 75 -35.71 30.83 3.24
N SER A 76 -34.68 31.54 3.71
CA SER A 76 -34.69 32.30 4.98
C SER A 76 -35.61 33.54 4.95
N GLY A 77 -36.21 33.88 3.80
CA GLY A 77 -37.13 35.01 3.68
C GLY A 77 -36.50 36.41 3.81
N VAL A 78 -35.16 36.50 3.87
CA VAL A 78 -34.40 37.76 4.01
C VAL A 78 -34.39 38.58 2.71
N ILE A 79 -34.63 37.95 1.56
CA ILE A 79 -34.60 38.58 0.23
C ILE A 79 -35.99 39.11 -0.13
N PRO A 80 -36.20 40.44 -0.26
CA PRO A 80 -37.49 40.99 -0.63
C PRO A 80 -37.93 40.52 -2.02
N GLY A 81 -39.12 39.92 -2.10
CA GLY A 81 -39.72 39.46 -3.36
C GLY A 81 -39.53 37.97 -3.68
N VAL A 82 -38.66 37.25 -2.96
CA VAL A 82 -38.57 35.77 -3.08
C VAL A 82 -39.55 35.14 -2.10
N LYS A 83 -40.57 34.43 -2.62
CA LYS A 83 -41.48 33.64 -1.78
C LYS A 83 -40.73 32.37 -1.32
N PRO A 84 -40.64 32.07 -0.01
CA PRO A 84 -40.01 30.84 0.47
C PRO A 84 -40.68 29.62 -0.15
N PHE A 85 -39.89 28.75 -0.78
CA PHE A 85 -40.38 27.55 -1.46
C PHE A 85 -40.36 26.31 -0.54
N ASP A 86 -39.36 26.24 0.33
CA ASP A 86 -39.17 25.22 1.36
C ASP A 86 -39.15 25.92 2.74
N PRO A 87 -40.32 26.23 3.34
CA PRO A 87 -40.38 26.89 4.65
C PRO A 87 -39.77 26.02 5.76
N PHE A 88 -39.34 26.63 6.86
CA PHE A 88 -38.93 25.90 8.07
C PHE A 88 -40.03 24.88 8.46
N PRO A 89 -39.73 23.57 8.59
CA PRO A 89 -38.42 22.97 8.91
C PRO A 89 -37.55 22.49 7.73
N HIS A 90 -37.73 23.00 6.50
CA HIS A 90 -36.94 22.65 5.31
C HIS A 90 -36.99 21.15 4.96
N ILE A 91 -38.20 20.63 4.72
CA ILE A 91 -38.44 19.20 4.51
C ILE A 91 -37.83 18.71 3.19
N PHE A 92 -37.81 19.54 2.14
CA PHE A 92 -37.24 19.16 0.85
C PHE A 92 -35.72 19.07 0.90
N LEU A 93 -35.03 20.05 1.51
CA LEU A 93 -33.59 19.97 1.76
C LEU A 93 -33.24 18.75 2.61
N THR A 94 -33.93 18.57 3.75
CA THR A 94 -33.62 17.47 4.69
C THR A 94 -33.76 16.10 4.03
N THR A 95 -34.84 15.89 3.26
CA THR A 95 -35.07 14.64 2.52
C THR A 95 -33.97 14.39 1.48
N THR A 96 -33.65 15.42 0.68
CA THR A 96 -32.63 15.32 -0.39
C THR A 96 -31.25 15.01 0.18
N VAL A 97 -30.82 15.72 1.22
CA VAL A 97 -29.52 15.50 1.89
C VAL A 97 -29.46 14.10 2.53
N SER A 98 -30.54 13.62 3.12
CA SER A 98 -30.57 12.27 3.71
C SER A 98 -30.37 11.17 2.66
N LEU A 99 -30.98 11.32 1.47
CA LEU A 99 -30.85 10.38 0.37
C LEU A 99 -29.45 10.43 -0.25
N GLU A 100 -28.92 11.65 -0.45
CA GLU A 100 -27.55 11.87 -0.93
C GLU A 100 -26.54 11.23 0.01
N ALA A 101 -26.64 11.47 1.32
CA ALA A 101 -25.73 10.89 2.33
C ALA A 101 -25.72 9.36 2.32
N ILE A 102 -26.87 8.69 2.14
CA ILE A 102 -26.95 7.22 2.02
C ILE A 102 -26.24 6.73 0.76
N ILE A 103 -26.47 7.39 -0.38
CA ILE A 103 -25.83 7.06 -1.65
C ILE A 103 -24.30 7.21 -1.55
N LEU A 104 -23.83 8.30 -0.93
CA LEU A 104 -22.41 8.54 -0.69
C LEU A 104 -21.79 7.48 0.23
N ALA A 105 -22.45 7.14 1.34
CA ALA A 105 -21.98 6.11 2.26
C ALA A 105 -21.81 4.75 1.56
N ILE A 106 -22.75 4.38 0.68
CA ILE A 106 -22.65 3.14 -0.12
C ILE A 106 -21.47 3.20 -1.09
N PHE A 107 -21.27 4.31 -1.82
CA PHE A 107 -20.10 4.45 -2.71
C PHE A 107 -18.76 4.41 -1.95
N VAL A 108 -18.70 5.01 -0.76
CA VAL A 108 -17.52 4.95 0.12
C VAL A 108 -17.26 3.50 0.56
N LEU A 109 -18.28 2.77 1.02
CA LEU A 109 -18.14 1.36 1.43
C LEU A 109 -17.70 0.44 0.28
N ILE A 110 -18.23 0.63 -0.93
CA ILE A 110 -17.80 -0.12 -2.12
C ILE A 110 -16.32 0.15 -2.42
N THR A 111 -15.92 1.42 -2.40
CA THR A 111 -14.54 1.84 -2.65
C THR A 111 -13.59 1.31 -1.57
N GLN A 112 -13.99 1.33 -0.30
CA GLN A 112 -13.23 0.79 0.83
C GLN A 112 -13.04 -0.73 0.71
N ASN A 113 -14.11 -1.51 0.55
CA ASN A 113 -14.04 -2.96 0.39
C ASN A 113 -13.16 -3.38 -0.81
N ARG A 114 -13.24 -2.65 -1.93
CA ARG A 114 -12.35 -2.84 -3.07
C ARG A 114 -10.88 -2.56 -2.72
N GLN A 115 -10.61 -1.47 -2.00
CA GLN A 115 -9.23 -1.10 -1.61
C GLN A 115 -8.65 -2.05 -0.57
N GLU A 116 -9.45 -2.51 0.40
CA GLU A 116 -9.08 -3.54 1.39
C GLU A 116 -8.65 -4.83 0.69
N ARG A 117 -9.39 -5.28 -0.32
CA ARG A 117 -9.03 -6.45 -1.12
C ARG A 117 -7.75 -6.26 -1.95
N ILE A 118 -7.45 -5.04 -2.40
CA ILE A 118 -6.16 -4.75 -3.07
C ILE A 118 -5.02 -4.76 -2.05
N ASN A 119 -5.25 -4.19 -0.87
CA ASN A 119 -4.26 -4.11 0.19
C ASN A 119 -3.89 -5.50 0.72
N SER A 120 -4.87 -6.38 0.97
CA SER A 120 -4.60 -7.74 1.44
C SER A 120 -3.81 -8.58 0.42
N LEU A 121 -4.10 -8.44 -0.87
CA LEU A 121 -3.30 -9.09 -1.93
C LEU A 121 -1.87 -8.52 -2.03
N ARG A 122 -1.67 -7.22 -1.77
CA ARG A 122 -0.34 -6.60 -1.72
C ARG A 122 0.44 -7.07 -0.49
N GLU A 123 -0.22 -7.20 0.66
CA GLU A 123 0.34 -7.70 1.91
C GLU A 123 0.76 -9.18 1.78
N GLU A 124 -0.13 -10.05 1.29
CA GLU A 124 0.16 -11.47 1.06
C GLU A 124 1.35 -11.67 0.12
N MET A 125 1.41 -10.91 -0.99
CA MET A 125 2.54 -10.95 -1.92
C MET A 125 3.83 -10.42 -1.28
N GLY A 126 3.75 -9.37 -0.45
CA GLY A 126 4.89 -8.84 0.29
C GLY A 126 5.51 -9.89 1.20
N LEU A 127 4.69 -10.54 2.03
CA LEU A 127 5.12 -11.62 2.94
C LEU A 127 5.78 -12.80 2.19
N GLN A 128 5.27 -13.15 1.01
CA GLN A 128 5.88 -14.19 0.16
C GLN A 128 7.25 -13.75 -0.39
N ILE A 129 7.37 -12.50 -0.87
CA ILE A 129 8.64 -11.95 -1.37
C ILE A 129 9.67 -11.86 -0.24
N ASP A 130 9.29 -11.43 0.95
CA ASP A 130 10.17 -11.33 2.12
C ASP A 130 10.65 -12.73 2.55
N THR A 131 9.75 -13.72 2.58
CA THR A 131 10.09 -15.13 2.88
C THR A 131 11.09 -15.70 1.87
N ILE A 132 10.91 -15.44 0.57
CA ILE A 132 11.85 -15.86 -0.48
C ILE A 132 13.19 -15.14 -0.33
N THR A 133 13.16 -13.82 -0.09
CA THR A 133 14.36 -13.00 0.09
C THR A 133 15.20 -13.51 1.25
N GLU A 134 14.56 -13.90 2.36
CA GLU A 134 15.29 -14.44 3.51
C GLU A 134 15.85 -15.83 3.23
N GLN A 135 15.12 -16.71 2.53
CA GLN A 135 15.68 -17.99 2.07
C GLN A 135 16.89 -17.80 1.14
N GLU A 136 16.87 -16.81 0.26
CA GLU A 136 18.01 -16.44 -0.58
C GLU A 136 19.18 -15.88 0.25
N ASN A 137 18.93 -15.00 1.21
CA ASN A 137 19.93 -14.47 2.15
C ASN A 137 20.61 -15.61 2.93
N THR A 138 19.83 -16.48 3.60
CA THR A 138 20.33 -17.65 4.32
C THR A 138 21.14 -18.57 3.41
N LYS A 139 20.75 -18.74 2.13
CA LYS A 139 21.49 -19.54 1.15
C LYS A 139 22.81 -18.89 0.74
N ILE A 140 22.84 -17.58 0.57
CA ILE A 140 24.08 -16.81 0.32
C ILE A 140 25.01 -16.92 1.52
N LEU A 141 24.51 -16.75 2.75
CA LEU A 141 25.28 -16.93 3.99
C LEU A 141 25.86 -18.34 4.11
N LYS A 142 25.09 -19.39 3.77
CA LYS A 142 25.58 -20.79 3.72
C LYS A 142 26.75 -20.96 2.75
N ILE A 143 26.66 -20.37 1.56
CA ILE A 143 27.73 -20.42 0.55
C ILE A 143 28.98 -19.65 1.04
N LEU A 144 28.80 -18.47 1.63
CA LEU A 144 29.90 -17.67 2.19
C LEU A 144 30.60 -18.39 3.35
N ALA A 145 29.86 -19.01 4.27
CA ALA A 145 30.41 -19.79 5.38
C ALA A 145 31.25 -20.98 4.88
N GLU A 146 30.79 -21.71 3.86
CA GLU A 146 31.56 -22.80 3.24
C GLU A 146 32.82 -22.31 2.50
N ILE A 147 32.81 -21.10 1.92
CA ILE A 147 34.02 -20.48 1.33
C ILE A 147 35.01 -20.09 2.42
N LEU A 148 34.57 -19.42 3.50
CA LEU A 148 35.42 -19.00 4.62
C LEU A 148 36.08 -20.20 5.31
N LYS A 149 35.32 -21.26 5.54
CA LYS A 149 35.81 -22.54 6.06
C LYS A 149 36.90 -23.16 5.17
N LYS A 150 36.75 -23.12 3.85
CA LYS A 150 37.81 -23.56 2.89
C LYS A 150 39.05 -22.66 2.89
N MET A 151 38.90 -21.39 3.25
CA MET A 151 40.01 -20.45 3.45
C MET A 151 40.68 -20.57 4.82
N GLY A 152 40.22 -21.47 5.69
CA GLY A 152 40.75 -21.62 7.06
C GLY A 152 40.30 -20.54 8.03
N VAL A 153 39.29 -19.73 7.66
CA VAL A 153 38.68 -18.72 8.55
C VAL A 153 37.52 -19.37 9.29
N ASP A 154 37.69 -19.58 10.60
CA ASP A 154 36.66 -20.20 11.42
C ASP A 154 35.61 -19.19 11.91
N VAL A 155 34.52 -19.10 11.13
CA VAL A 155 33.30 -18.35 11.49
C VAL A 155 32.32 -19.17 12.34
N THR A 156 32.63 -20.42 12.69
CA THR A 156 31.72 -21.31 13.45
C THR A 156 31.49 -20.86 14.90
N HIS A 157 32.30 -19.90 15.40
CA HIS A 157 32.18 -19.35 16.74
C HIS A 157 31.22 -18.16 16.85
N ASP A 158 30.74 -17.61 15.73
CA ASP A 158 29.76 -16.53 15.72
C ASP A 158 28.34 -17.06 16.04
N PRO A 159 27.71 -16.64 17.16
CA PRO A 159 26.36 -17.07 17.51
C PRO A 159 25.27 -16.42 16.64
N GLU A 160 25.51 -15.19 16.16
CA GLU A 160 24.55 -14.45 15.31
C GLU A 160 24.50 -15.10 13.93
N LEU A 161 25.66 -15.39 13.33
CA LEU A 161 25.72 -16.10 12.06
C LEU A 161 25.07 -17.49 12.15
N LYS A 162 25.25 -18.23 13.25
CA LYS A 162 24.57 -19.52 13.46
C LYS A 162 23.05 -19.38 13.39
N GLN A 163 22.49 -18.36 14.05
CA GLN A 163 21.06 -18.09 14.04
C GLN A 163 20.56 -17.72 12.63
N MET A 164 21.29 -16.87 11.89
CA MET A 164 20.95 -16.49 10.51
C MET A 164 21.05 -17.64 9.49
N LEU A 165 21.78 -18.71 9.81
CA LEU A 165 21.91 -19.91 8.99
C LEU A 165 20.76 -20.90 9.22
N GLU A 166 19.98 -20.77 10.29
CA GLU A 166 18.78 -21.57 10.50
C GLU A 166 17.72 -21.24 9.43
N PRO A 167 17.00 -22.23 8.88
CA PRO A 167 15.94 -21.95 7.92
C PRO A 167 14.78 -21.24 8.62
N LEU A 168 14.21 -20.22 7.96
CA LEU A 168 13.02 -19.53 8.46
C LEU A 168 11.85 -20.54 8.58
N ASN A 169 11.54 -20.93 9.82
CA ASN A 169 10.54 -21.94 10.11
C ASN A 169 9.16 -21.30 10.29
N GLN A 170 8.31 -21.47 9.28
CA GLN A 170 6.95 -20.92 9.29
C GLN A 170 6.12 -21.41 10.48
N GLU A 171 6.26 -22.67 10.91
CA GLU A 171 5.54 -23.20 12.08
C GLU A 171 5.92 -22.49 13.38
N GLU A 172 7.18 -22.04 13.51
CA GLU A 172 7.65 -21.33 14.70
C GLU A 172 7.08 -19.91 14.74
N ILE A 173 7.00 -19.24 13.59
CA ILE A 173 6.36 -17.92 13.46
C ILE A 173 4.86 -18.01 13.79
N GLU A 174 4.16 -19.01 13.26
CA GLU A 174 2.74 -19.26 13.55
C GLU A 174 2.51 -19.54 15.04
N ARG A 175 3.34 -20.37 15.68
CA ARG A 175 3.28 -20.63 17.14
C ARG A 175 3.55 -19.38 17.97
N GLN A 176 4.52 -18.56 17.58
CA GLN A 176 4.81 -17.30 18.28
C GLN A 176 3.64 -16.32 18.15
N LEU A 177 3.02 -16.22 16.97
CA LEU A 177 1.84 -15.38 16.76
C LEU A 177 0.63 -15.86 17.57
N GLU A 178 0.34 -17.17 17.56
CA GLU A 178 -0.71 -17.75 18.42
C GLU A 178 -0.48 -17.45 19.91
N ASN A 179 0.75 -17.58 20.39
CA ASN A 179 1.10 -17.34 21.79
C ASN A 179 0.99 -15.86 22.18
N GLN A 180 1.21 -14.93 21.24
CA GLN A 180 0.96 -13.50 21.45
C GLN A 180 -0.54 -13.18 21.46
N LEU A 181 -1.32 -13.78 20.55
CA LEU A 181 -2.78 -13.61 20.50
C LEU A 181 -3.47 -14.18 21.75
N LYS A 182 -3.02 -15.33 22.27
CA LYS A 182 -3.54 -15.93 23.52
C LYS A 182 -3.16 -15.16 24.80
N ARG A 183 -2.27 -14.17 24.70
CA ARG A 183 -1.80 -13.33 25.81
C ARG A 183 -2.46 -11.94 25.87
N LYS A 184 -3.36 -11.63 24.94
CA LYS A 184 -3.94 -10.30 24.74
C LYS A 184 -5.46 -10.32 24.88
#